data_AF-A0A6P1HKP4-F1
#
_entry.id   AF-A0A6P1HKP4-F1
#
_cell.length_a   1.000
_cell.length_b   1.000
_cell.length_c   1.000
_cell.angle_alpha   90.00
_cell.angle_beta   90.00
_cell.angle_gamma   90.00
#
_symmetry.space_group_name_H-M   'P 1'
#
loop_
_entity.id
_entity.type
_entity.pdbx_description
1 polymer ?
#
loop_
_entity_poly.entity_id
_entity_poly.type
_entity_poly.pdbx_seq_one_letter_code
_entity_poly.pdbx_strand_id
1 'polypeptide(L)'
;MSQPKVTIKDHKQQYAVYVNRMTVYKQGKIVECTDDEAQHYYMFFYKQKYLNIVKEKPLKPDSYAKNALDHGTTFHAPHPLIDATISESEPYKKHLFNDLFPKLKQKYNYDEVTLIASFFESFIKKEQLIKFIKTMFYENRRNGKMFACYRIYRVLANFASSNSFVRSLASTLEFKKFDPLYEQLNTSLKEKDPIYYEQVLHDHLHDDEAFQKLSQFLQEEERWIDDLTISIQKFENDPTDNWYTFIQHKMMSHFQGKAFMQLLEDLFSRVPNNKILQKDLLNQYVQLDCPEKALNLIATQHLDLREDQLESFNKVLDHINLEEIDVKIEELNTVIASLFKKIPNQAASLLQKAIKMLMKDHSISFIQKWLEPLRGLPQADPIIEKVDQMQVLQDEPNKQLELGELYYEFSQMDEAIECFSWEMELHDQNPKPVQWLSKIYNELGQSQEAKAYQKLYVDMVKA
;
A
#
# COMPACT_ATOMS: atom_id res chain seq x y z
N MET A 1 6.80 -4.63 -6.48
CA MET A 1 7.35 -3.34 -6.98
C MET A 1 8.53 -2.97 -6.10
N SER A 2 9.61 -2.44 -6.67
CA SER A 2 10.79 -2.02 -5.89
C SER A 2 10.45 -0.82 -5.01
N GLN A 3 10.89 -0.86 -3.77
CA GLN A 3 10.76 0.24 -2.82
C GLN A 3 11.40 1.53 -3.38
N PRO A 4 10.74 2.70 -3.30
CA PRO A 4 11.29 3.95 -3.83
C PRO A 4 12.64 4.26 -3.19
N LYS A 5 13.60 4.68 -4.01
CA LYS A 5 14.99 4.91 -3.60
C LYS A 5 15.35 6.38 -3.84
N VAL A 6 15.88 7.04 -2.82
CA VAL A 6 16.35 8.43 -2.93
C VAL A 6 17.83 8.53 -2.58
N THR A 7 18.52 9.46 -3.24
CA THR A 7 19.94 9.70 -3.00
C THR A 7 20.12 10.85 -2.00
N ILE A 8 20.92 10.61 -0.96
CA ILE A 8 21.28 11.61 0.04
C ILE A 8 22.70 12.08 -0.22
N LYS A 9 22.90 13.40 -0.20
CA LYS A 9 24.22 14.03 -0.26
C LYS A 9 24.60 14.55 1.11
N ASP A 10 25.60 13.91 1.72
CA ASP A 10 26.20 14.32 3.00
C ASP A 10 27.64 14.80 2.76
N HIS A 11 27.82 16.12 2.74
CA HIS A 11 29.08 16.76 2.34
C HIS A 11 29.60 16.29 0.96
N LYS A 12 30.67 15.49 0.94
CA LYS A 12 31.28 14.92 -0.27
C LYS A 12 30.81 13.49 -0.56
N GLN A 13 30.10 12.87 0.37
CA GLN A 13 29.61 11.49 0.24
C GLN A 13 28.17 11.50 -0.27
N GLN A 14 27.82 10.45 -1.01
CA GLN A 14 26.46 10.14 -1.40
C GLN A 14 26.15 8.71 -0.99
N TYR A 15 24.97 8.52 -0.42
CA TYR A 15 24.44 7.21 -0.09
C TYR A 15 22.96 7.19 -0.43
N ALA A 16 22.41 6.01 -0.66
CA ALA A 16 21.01 5.86 -0.96
C ALA A 16 20.23 5.40 0.26
N VAL A 17 18.97 5.80 0.34
CA VAL A 17 18.02 5.30 1.32
C VAL A 17 16.74 4.87 0.61
N TYR A 18 16.11 3.83 1.13
CA TYR A 18 14.84 3.28 0.67
C TYR A 18 13.72 3.89 1.50
N VAL A 19 12.69 4.37 0.84
CA VAL A 19 11.54 5.03 1.48
C VAL A 19 10.57 3.97 1.98
N ASN A 20 10.29 3.95 3.28
CA ASN A 20 9.38 2.99 3.92
C ASN A 20 7.95 3.48 3.94
N ARG A 21 7.74 4.72 4.41
CA ARG A 21 6.42 5.36 4.54
C ARG A 21 6.55 6.86 4.67
N MET A 22 5.45 7.57 4.46
CA MET A 22 5.33 8.99 4.69
C MET A 22 4.14 9.28 5.59
N THR A 23 4.36 10.10 6.61
CA THR A 23 3.30 10.63 7.47
C THR A 23 3.12 12.11 7.20
N VAL A 24 1.86 12.52 6.98
CA VAL A 24 1.47 13.92 6.76
C VAL A 24 0.71 14.39 8.00
N TYR A 25 1.14 15.53 8.56
CA TYR A 25 0.54 16.10 9.76
C TYR A 25 0.65 17.62 9.75
N LYS A 26 -0.49 18.33 9.66
CA LYS A 26 -0.52 19.79 9.55
C LYS A 26 0.42 20.28 8.43
N GLN A 27 1.32 21.23 8.72
CA GLN A 27 2.30 21.74 7.75
C GLN A 27 3.51 20.84 7.50
N GLY A 28 3.63 19.69 8.15
CA GLY A 28 4.80 18.83 8.05
C GLY A 28 4.54 17.52 7.34
N LYS A 29 5.59 17.01 6.70
CA LYS A 29 5.65 15.61 6.25
C LYS A 29 6.94 14.98 6.77
N ILE A 30 6.83 13.76 7.27
CA ILE A 30 7.95 12.95 7.75
C ILE A 30 8.00 11.71 6.87
N VAL A 31 9.09 11.55 6.12
CA VAL A 31 9.35 10.34 5.35
C VAL A 31 10.35 9.50 6.12
N GLU A 32 9.96 8.28 6.45
CA GLU A 32 10.81 7.30 7.12
C GLU A 32 11.55 6.46 6.09
N CYS A 33 12.87 6.39 6.23
CA CYS A 33 13.75 5.70 5.29
C CYS A 33 14.73 4.76 5.99
N THR A 34 15.23 3.77 5.25
CA THR A 34 16.29 2.85 5.68
C THR A 34 17.43 2.83 4.68
N ASP A 35 18.68 2.72 5.11
CA ASP A 35 19.82 2.46 4.21
C ASP A 35 20.10 0.95 4.07
N ASP A 36 21.11 0.61 3.25
CA ASP A 36 21.55 -0.78 3.04
C ASP A 36 22.09 -1.45 4.34
N GLU A 37 22.43 -0.67 5.38
CA GLU A 37 22.90 -1.14 6.68
C GLU A 37 21.76 -1.24 7.73
N ALA A 38 20.49 -1.20 7.26
CA ALA A 38 19.29 -1.17 8.09
C ALA A 38 19.26 -0.01 9.11
N GLN A 39 19.99 1.08 8.85
CA GLN A 39 19.90 2.28 9.67
C GLN A 39 18.70 3.11 9.24
N HIS A 40 17.95 3.59 10.22
CA HIS A 40 16.74 4.36 9.99
C HIS A 40 17.01 5.87 9.98
N TYR A 41 16.26 6.58 9.15
CA TYR A 41 16.34 8.02 8.98
C TYR A 41 14.94 8.64 8.87
N TYR A 42 14.84 9.91 9.27
CA TYR A 42 13.68 10.75 9.02
C TYR A 42 14.06 11.88 8.07
N MET A 43 13.34 12.00 6.96
CA MET A 43 13.37 13.18 6.09
C MET A 43 12.18 14.08 6.43
N PHE A 44 12.47 15.34 6.71
CA PHE A 44 11.47 16.33 7.09
C PHE A 44 11.16 17.27 5.92
N PHE A 45 9.89 17.55 5.72
CA PHE A 45 9.37 18.52 4.75
C PHE A 45 8.45 19.51 5.47
N TYR A 46 8.52 20.77 5.07
CA TYR A 46 7.54 21.79 5.46
C TYR A 46 6.75 22.17 4.21
N LYS A 47 5.44 21.96 4.28
CA LYS A 47 4.54 21.97 3.12
C LYS A 47 5.08 20.97 2.08
N GLN A 48 5.44 21.45 0.88
CA GLN A 48 6.02 20.63 -0.20
C GLN A 48 7.53 20.81 -0.36
N LYS A 49 8.22 21.40 0.64
CA LYS A 49 9.65 21.71 0.54
C LYS A 49 10.45 20.88 1.52
N TYR A 50 11.40 20.12 1.00
CA TYR A 50 12.39 19.40 1.80
C TYR A 50 13.17 20.36 2.70
N LEU A 51 13.37 19.94 3.96
CA LEU A 51 14.12 20.68 4.97
C LEU A 51 15.47 20.04 5.24
N ASN A 52 15.46 18.79 5.72
CA ASN A 52 16.65 18.07 6.12
C ASN A 52 16.36 16.58 6.34
N ILE A 53 17.42 15.78 6.41
CA ILE A 53 17.39 14.37 6.82
C ILE A 53 18.22 14.20 8.10
N VAL A 54 17.70 13.40 9.02
CA VAL A 54 18.37 13.07 10.29
C VAL A 54 18.34 11.57 10.52
N LYS A 55 19.39 11.03 11.15
CA LYS A 55 19.40 9.64 11.61
C LYS A 55 18.38 9.47 12.74
N GLU A 56 17.62 8.39 12.70
CA GLU A 56 16.60 8.07 13.72
C GLU A 56 17.22 8.02 15.12
N LYS A 57 16.48 8.57 16.08
CA LYS A 57 16.74 8.53 17.51
C LYS A 57 15.39 8.48 18.24
N PRO A 58 15.34 7.99 19.49
CA PRO A 58 14.12 8.03 20.29
C PRO A 58 13.50 9.44 20.30
N LEU A 59 12.25 9.53 19.86
CA LEU A 59 11.51 10.78 19.83
C LEU A 59 11.00 11.14 21.22
N LYS A 60 11.00 12.43 21.56
CA LYS A 60 10.43 12.90 22.83
C LYS A 60 8.89 12.76 22.77
N PRO A 61 8.21 12.33 23.85
CA PRO A 61 6.77 12.05 23.85
C PRO A 61 5.91 13.20 23.33
N ASP A 62 6.20 14.43 23.73
CA ASP A 62 5.42 15.61 23.33
C ASP A 62 5.99 16.33 22.10
N SER A 63 6.95 15.70 21.40
CA SER A 63 7.57 16.36 20.26
C SER A 63 6.64 16.44 19.06
N TYR A 64 6.83 17.46 18.23
CA TYR A 64 6.15 17.57 16.94
C TYR A 64 6.29 16.28 16.13
N ALA A 65 7.52 15.74 16.02
CA ALA A 65 7.76 14.52 15.27
C ALA A 65 7.01 13.31 15.84
N LYS A 66 6.96 13.16 17.18
CA LYS A 66 6.20 12.08 17.81
C LYS A 66 4.70 12.24 17.57
N ASN A 67 4.17 13.45 17.78
CA ASN A 67 2.77 13.75 17.53
C ASN A 67 2.37 13.53 16.07
N ALA A 68 3.25 13.88 15.12
CA ALA A 68 3.02 13.65 13.70
C ALA A 68 2.93 12.16 13.39
N LEU A 69 3.84 11.33 13.91
CA LEU A 69 3.80 9.88 13.69
C LEU A 69 2.64 9.19 14.40
N ASP A 70 2.17 9.73 15.54
CA ASP A 70 1.07 9.14 16.31
C ASP A 70 -0.32 9.52 15.76
N HIS A 71 -0.48 10.74 15.25
CA HIS A 71 -1.78 11.31 14.92
C HIS A 71 -1.90 11.78 13.45
N GLY A 72 -0.83 11.68 12.67
CA GLY A 72 -0.82 12.02 11.25
C GLY A 72 -1.29 10.87 10.37
N THR A 73 -1.72 11.20 9.17
CA THR A 73 -2.12 10.21 8.17
C THR A 73 -0.88 9.61 7.52
N THR A 74 -0.77 8.29 7.57
CA THR A 74 0.42 7.56 7.09
C THR A 74 0.11 6.78 5.82
N PHE A 75 1.04 6.84 4.86
CA PHE A 75 1.02 6.14 3.59
C PHE A 75 2.26 5.25 3.48
N HIS A 76 2.08 3.97 3.13
CA HIS A 76 3.16 3.00 3.03
C HIS A 76 3.72 2.90 1.62
N ALA A 77 5.03 2.91 1.47
CA ALA A 77 5.66 2.83 0.15
C ALA A 77 5.54 1.40 -0.44
N PRO A 78 5.43 1.27 -1.79
CA PRO A 78 5.30 2.34 -2.77
C PRO A 78 3.92 3.00 -2.74
N HIS A 79 3.87 4.34 -2.81
CA HIS A 79 2.60 5.08 -2.78
C HIS A 79 2.66 6.35 -3.65
N PRO A 80 1.66 6.63 -4.49
CA PRO A 80 1.66 7.79 -5.39
C PRO A 80 1.83 9.15 -4.70
N LEU A 81 1.28 9.34 -3.50
CA LEU A 81 1.50 10.57 -2.72
C LEU A 81 2.94 10.72 -2.22
N ILE A 82 3.63 9.60 -1.97
CA ILE A 82 5.06 9.62 -1.63
C ILE A 82 5.80 10.07 -2.88
N ASP A 83 5.59 9.41 -4.01
CA ASP A 83 6.26 9.70 -5.29
C ASP A 83 6.01 11.13 -5.76
N ALA A 84 4.84 11.71 -5.50
CA ALA A 84 4.56 13.12 -5.78
C ALA A 84 5.26 14.10 -4.83
N THR A 85 5.68 13.64 -3.64
CA THR A 85 6.40 14.44 -2.64
C THR A 85 7.92 14.35 -2.85
N ILE A 86 8.43 13.18 -3.22
CA ILE A 86 9.84 12.96 -3.48
C ILE A 86 10.21 13.21 -4.94
N SER A 87 11.36 13.84 -5.18
CA SER A 87 11.91 14.06 -6.51
C SER A 87 13.07 13.11 -6.71
N GLU A 88 13.04 12.31 -7.77
CA GLU A 88 14.14 11.40 -8.12
C GLU A 88 15.31 12.11 -8.82
N SER A 89 15.12 13.34 -9.28
CA SER A 89 16.06 14.03 -10.17
C SER A 89 17.28 14.66 -9.48
N GLU A 90 17.22 14.98 -8.19
CA GLU A 90 18.32 15.61 -7.47
C GLU A 90 18.58 14.97 -6.09
N PRO A 91 19.85 14.78 -5.70
CA PRO A 91 20.18 14.31 -4.35
C PRO A 91 19.72 15.27 -3.25
N TYR A 92 19.05 14.73 -2.25
CA TYR A 92 18.64 15.46 -1.05
C TYR A 92 19.85 15.79 -0.18
N LYS A 93 20.08 17.08 0.08
CA LYS A 93 21.23 17.52 0.86
C LYS A 93 20.97 17.37 2.35
N LYS A 94 21.89 16.72 3.06
CA LYS A 94 21.93 16.75 4.51
C LYS A 94 22.65 18.01 4.98
N HIS A 95 22.08 18.68 5.98
CA HIS A 95 22.63 19.89 6.56
C HIS A 95 22.87 19.71 8.06
N LEU A 96 24.00 20.21 8.53
CA LEU A 96 24.20 20.44 9.97
C LEU A 96 23.25 21.55 10.42
N PHE A 97 22.73 21.45 11.64
CA PHE A 97 21.75 22.42 12.15
C PHE A 97 22.26 23.86 12.19
N ASN A 98 23.57 24.05 12.45
CA ASN A 98 24.21 25.37 12.41
C ASN A 98 24.18 26.01 11.01
N ASP A 99 24.14 25.19 9.94
CA ASP A 99 24.04 25.67 8.56
C ASP A 99 22.58 25.75 8.07
N LEU A 100 21.73 24.86 8.58
CA LEU A 100 20.31 24.81 8.23
C LEU A 100 19.57 26.06 8.70
N PHE A 101 19.70 26.43 9.97
CA PHE A 101 18.91 27.51 10.56
C PHE A 101 19.11 28.89 9.92
N PRO A 102 20.34 29.33 9.60
CA PRO A 102 20.54 30.57 8.85
C PRO A 102 19.87 30.56 7.47
N LYS A 103 19.90 29.43 6.76
CA LYS A 103 19.23 29.29 5.45
C LYS A 103 17.71 29.36 5.57
N LEU A 104 17.15 28.76 6.62
CA LEU A 104 15.71 28.85 6.89
C LEU A 104 15.28 30.30 7.15
N LYS A 105 16.06 31.08 7.91
CA LYS A 105 15.80 32.52 8.11
C LYS A 105 15.81 33.35 6.84
N GLN A 106 16.54 32.93 5.81
CA GLN A 106 16.58 33.63 4.51
C GLN A 106 15.36 33.30 3.64
N LYS A 107 14.74 32.14 3.86
CA LYS A 107 13.67 31.61 3.00
C LYS A 107 12.27 31.79 3.58
N TYR A 108 12.13 31.78 4.90
CA TYR A 108 10.85 31.75 5.59
C TYR A 108 10.73 32.88 6.63
N ASN A 109 9.50 33.22 6.97
CA ASN A 109 9.23 34.21 8.02
C ASN A 109 9.56 33.64 9.40
N TYR A 110 9.82 34.52 10.38
CA TYR A 110 10.34 34.08 11.70
C TYR A 110 9.41 33.16 12.48
N ASP A 111 8.10 33.31 12.33
CA ASP A 111 7.08 32.40 12.87
C ASP A 111 7.14 31.02 12.19
N GLU A 112 7.27 30.95 10.87
CA GLU A 112 7.46 29.69 10.15
C GLU A 112 8.79 29.02 10.51
N VAL A 113 9.88 29.78 10.61
CA VAL A 113 11.19 29.26 11.05
C VAL A 113 11.08 28.72 12.48
N THR A 114 10.29 29.35 13.34
CA THR A 114 10.04 28.88 14.70
C THR A 114 9.27 27.55 14.68
N LEU A 115 8.25 27.42 13.83
CA LEU A 115 7.50 26.18 13.64
C LEU A 115 8.41 25.07 13.09
N ILE A 116 9.13 25.33 12.00
CA ILE A 116 10.07 24.37 11.39
C ILE A 116 11.13 23.92 12.40
N ALA A 117 11.64 24.83 13.24
CA ALA A 117 12.62 24.48 14.26
C ALA A 117 12.06 23.48 15.29
N SER A 118 10.76 23.51 15.56
CA SER A 118 10.10 22.53 16.45
C SER A 118 10.13 21.11 15.89
N PHE A 119 10.15 20.93 14.55
CA PHE A 119 10.20 19.60 13.93
C PHE A 119 11.45 18.81 14.36
N PHE A 120 12.53 19.52 14.68
CA PHE A 120 13.83 18.93 15.02
C PHE A 120 14.10 18.83 16.53
N GLU A 121 13.08 19.01 17.38
CA GLU A 121 13.29 19.07 18.83
C GLU A 121 13.81 17.79 19.48
N SER A 122 13.57 16.64 18.85
CA SER A 122 14.11 15.35 19.30
C SER A 122 15.60 15.19 18.93
N PHE A 123 16.12 16.01 18.02
CA PHE A 123 17.48 15.90 17.47
C PHE A 123 18.40 17.03 17.93
N ILE A 124 17.85 18.07 18.56
CA ILE A 124 18.57 19.26 19.02
C ILE A 124 18.26 19.51 20.50
N LYS A 125 19.26 19.97 21.25
CA LYS A 125 19.06 20.37 22.66
C LYS A 125 18.04 21.50 22.74
N LYS A 126 17.07 21.39 23.66
CA LYS A 126 15.95 22.34 23.80
C LYS A 126 16.46 23.77 24.05
N GLU A 127 17.53 23.90 24.82
CA GLU A 127 18.18 25.19 25.13
C GLU A 127 18.77 25.85 23.89
N GLN A 128 19.35 25.07 22.98
CA GLN A 128 19.92 25.56 21.73
C GLN A 128 18.81 26.06 20.80
N LEU A 129 17.71 25.31 20.67
CA LEU A 129 16.53 25.71 19.90
C LEU A 129 15.92 27.01 20.44
N ILE A 130 15.68 27.07 21.75
CA ILE A 130 15.11 28.27 22.38
C ILE A 130 16.04 29.47 22.25
N LYS A 131 17.37 29.27 22.38
CA LYS A 131 18.35 30.35 22.17
C LYS A 131 18.28 30.87 20.74
N PHE A 132 18.18 29.99 19.75
CA PHE A 132 18.00 30.38 18.35
C PHE A 132 16.70 31.17 18.15
N ILE A 133 15.56 30.66 18.62
CA ILE A 133 14.25 31.32 18.48
C ILE A 133 14.23 32.69 19.16
N LYS A 134 14.86 32.83 20.34
CA LYS A 134 15.01 34.11 21.04
C LYS A 134 15.66 35.19 20.18
N THR A 135 16.62 34.84 19.32
CA THR A 135 17.26 35.82 18.42
C THR A 135 16.22 36.49 17.50
N MET A 136 15.33 35.69 16.92
CA MET A 136 14.26 36.16 16.04
C MET A 136 13.22 36.97 16.81
N PHE A 137 12.86 36.53 18.02
CA PHE A 137 11.96 37.25 18.92
C PHE A 137 12.47 38.65 19.25
N TYR A 138 13.73 38.78 19.72
CA TYR A 138 14.30 40.06 20.10
C TYR A 138 14.60 40.96 18.90
N GLU A 139 14.83 40.39 17.73
CA GLU A 139 14.91 41.15 16.48
C GLU A 139 13.56 41.81 16.13
N ASN A 140 12.46 41.04 16.14
CA ASN A 140 11.12 41.60 15.96
C ASN A 140 10.77 42.63 17.03
N ARG A 141 11.11 42.37 18.30
CA ARG A 141 10.83 43.28 19.41
C ARG A 141 11.54 44.62 19.26
N ARG A 142 12.83 44.61 18.88
CA ARG A 142 13.61 45.84 18.63
C ARG A 142 13.06 46.64 17.45
N ASN A 143 12.50 45.95 16.46
CA ASN A 143 11.88 46.56 15.29
C ASN A 143 10.41 46.97 15.50
N GLY A 144 9.89 46.93 16.74
CA GLY A 144 8.51 47.29 17.06
C GLY A 144 7.44 46.31 16.53
N LYS A 145 7.85 45.16 16.00
CA LYS A 145 6.96 44.14 15.41
C LYS A 145 6.35 43.25 16.50
N MET A 146 5.53 43.85 17.37
CA MET A 146 5.03 43.16 18.57
C MET A 146 4.07 42.02 18.25
N PHE A 147 3.27 42.14 17.18
CA PHE A 147 2.42 41.03 16.73
C PHE A 147 3.24 39.83 16.23
N ALA A 148 4.35 40.06 15.52
CA ALA A 148 5.26 38.98 15.12
C ALA A 148 5.92 38.29 16.34
N CYS A 149 6.19 39.05 17.41
CA CYS A 149 6.62 38.49 18.70
C CYS A 149 5.55 37.59 19.32
N TYR A 150 4.28 37.99 19.22
CA TYR A 150 3.15 37.20 19.70
C TYR A 150 3.01 35.88 18.93
N ARG A 151 3.12 35.90 17.59
CA ARG A 151 3.10 34.66 16.77
C ARG A 151 4.22 33.69 17.16
N ILE A 152 5.45 34.19 17.36
CA ILE A 152 6.56 33.35 17.88
C ILE A 152 6.23 32.78 19.25
N TYR A 153 5.65 33.58 20.15
CA TYR A 153 5.20 33.12 21.45
C TYR A 153 4.15 32.00 21.34
N ARG A 154 3.17 32.12 20.45
CA ARG A 154 2.12 31.10 20.24
C ARG A 154 2.71 29.75 19.83
N VAL A 155 3.64 29.74 18.89
CA VAL A 155 4.37 28.51 18.50
C VAL A 155 5.17 27.95 19.68
N LEU A 156 5.89 28.82 20.41
CA LEU A 156 6.66 28.42 21.59
C LEU A 156 5.79 27.90 22.74
N ALA A 157 4.56 28.39 22.90
CA ALA A 157 3.63 27.94 23.93
C ALA A 157 3.22 26.49 23.71
N ASN A 158 3.01 26.08 22.45
CA ASN A 158 2.70 24.70 22.11
C ASN A 158 3.92 23.76 22.28
N PHE A 159 5.12 24.24 21.94
CA PHE A 159 6.35 23.44 21.96
C PHE A 159 7.07 23.41 23.34
N ALA A 160 7.02 24.50 24.09
CA ALA A 160 7.86 24.70 25.26
C ALA A 160 7.15 25.48 26.38
N SER A 161 5.88 25.19 26.64
CA SER A 161 5.05 25.78 27.70
C SER A 161 5.71 25.80 29.10
N SER A 162 6.53 24.79 29.41
CA SER A 162 7.23 24.68 30.71
C SER A 162 8.49 25.54 30.82
N ASN A 163 8.98 26.12 29.72
CA ASN A 163 10.21 26.91 29.74
C ASN A 163 10.01 28.27 30.40
N SER A 164 10.98 28.71 31.21
CA SER A 164 10.91 29.97 31.96
C SER A 164 10.72 31.21 31.07
N PHE A 165 11.35 31.24 29.89
CA PHE A 165 11.16 32.33 28.94
C PHE A 165 9.73 32.37 28.40
N VAL A 166 9.18 31.22 28.00
CA VAL A 166 7.82 31.13 27.46
C VAL A 166 6.79 31.52 28.52
N ARG A 167 6.97 31.07 29.77
CA ARG A 167 6.13 31.49 30.90
C ARG A 167 6.19 33.00 31.14
N SER A 168 7.37 33.61 31.04
CA SER A 168 7.50 35.07 31.19
C SER A 168 6.78 35.85 30.08
N LEU A 169 6.71 35.28 28.87
CA LEU A 169 6.01 35.88 27.73
C LEU A 169 4.50 35.85 27.90
N ALA A 170 3.94 34.79 28.51
CA ALA A 170 2.50 34.66 28.76
C ALA A 170 1.92 35.82 29.60
N SER A 171 2.73 36.40 30.51
CA SER A 171 2.35 37.55 31.34
C SER A 171 2.49 38.92 30.65
N THR A 172 2.91 38.97 29.38
CA THR A 172 3.14 40.24 28.67
C THR A 172 1.83 40.96 28.39
N LEU A 173 1.58 42.10 29.04
CA LEU A 173 0.34 42.87 28.89
C LEU A 173 0.06 43.29 27.44
N GLU A 174 1.10 43.57 26.65
CA GLU A 174 0.97 43.98 25.25
C GLU A 174 0.38 42.87 24.37
N PHE A 175 0.55 41.61 24.76
CA PHE A 175 0.00 40.46 24.03
C PHE A 175 -1.51 40.33 24.17
N LYS A 176 -2.08 40.74 25.30
CA LYS A 176 -3.54 40.74 25.51
C LYS A 176 -4.31 41.54 24.47
N LYS A 177 -3.67 42.55 23.87
CA LYS A 177 -4.26 43.37 22.80
C LYS A 177 -4.55 42.57 21.53
N PHE A 178 -3.93 41.40 21.37
CA PHE A 178 -4.11 40.55 20.20
C PHE A 178 -5.18 39.49 20.41
N ASP A 179 -5.58 39.18 21.65
CA ASP A 179 -6.55 38.12 21.94
C ASP A 179 -7.87 38.24 21.14
N PRO A 180 -8.46 39.44 20.93
CA PRO A 180 -9.67 39.58 20.12
C PRO A 180 -9.54 39.07 18.67
N LEU A 181 -8.33 39.05 18.10
CA LEU A 181 -8.10 38.50 16.75
C LEU A 181 -8.31 36.98 16.72
N TYR A 182 -8.13 36.29 17.84
CA TYR A 182 -8.15 34.83 17.93
C TYR A 182 -9.47 34.28 18.47
N GLU A 183 -10.42 35.14 18.84
CA GLU A 183 -11.76 34.75 19.29
C GLU A 183 -12.62 34.18 18.16
N GLN A 184 -12.34 34.55 16.91
CA GLN A 184 -13.11 34.13 15.74
C GLN A 184 -12.19 33.59 14.63
N LEU A 185 -12.53 32.41 14.09
CA LEU A 185 -11.86 31.80 12.93
C LEU A 185 -12.35 32.44 11.62
N ASN A 186 -11.95 33.70 11.39
CA ASN A 186 -12.32 34.50 10.22
C ASN A 186 -11.13 34.78 9.29
N THR A 187 -11.39 35.43 8.16
CA THR A 187 -10.39 35.77 7.13
C THR A 187 -9.25 36.65 7.67
N SER A 188 -9.53 37.55 8.62
CA SER A 188 -8.51 38.41 9.23
C SER A 188 -7.48 37.60 10.02
N LEU A 189 -7.93 36.57 10.76
CA LEU A 189 -7.03 35.64 11.45
C LEU A 189 -6.22 34.80 10.46
N LYS A 190 -6.88 34.24 9.42
CA LYS A 190 -6.24 33.48 8.35
C LYS A 190 -5.07 34.25 7.70
N GLU A 191 -5.27 35.52 7.38
CA GLU A 191 -4.23 36.36 6.76
C GLU A 191 -3.09 36.73 7.73
N LYS A 192 -3.40 36.95 9.01
CA LYS A 192 -2.44 37.46 9.99
C LYS A 192 -1.65 36.38 10.71
N ASP A 193 -2.25 35.23 11.00
CA ASP A 193 -1.62 34.08 11.64
C ASP A 193 -2.11 32.76 11.00
N PRO A 194 -1.65 32.46 9.76
CA PRO A 194 -2.06 31.25 9.04
C PRO A 194 -1.64 29.97 9.77
N ILE A 195 -0.55 29.99 10.54
CA ILE A 195 -0.07 28.84 11.31
C ILE A 195 -1.10 28.45 12.37
N TYR A 196 -1.56 29.43 13.16
CA TYR A 196 -2.58 29.17 14.17
C TYR A 196 -3.92 28.83 13.53
N TYR A 197 -4.31 29.52 12.46
CA TYR A 197 -5.55 29.27 11.73
C TYR A 197 -5.63 27.80 11.26
N GLU A 198 -4.59 27.30 10.58
CA GLU A 198 -4.52 25.90 10.15
C GLU A 198 -4.51 24.93 11.34
N GLN A 199 -3.77 25.25 12.41
CA GLN A 199 -3.71 24.40 13.60
C GLN A 199 -5.10 24.17 14.20
N VAL A 200 -5.87 25.25 14.43
CA VAL A 200 -7.21 25.12 15.04
C VAL A 200 -8.17 24.37 14.13
N LEU A 201 -8.16 24.65 12.83
CA LEU A 201 -9.04 23.95 11.90
C LEU A 201 -8.72 22.45 11.83
N HIS A 202 -7.43 22.10 11.82
CA HIS A 202 -7.00 20.71 11.84
C HIS A 202 -7.40 20.00 13.14
N ASP A 203 -7.32 20.68 14.29
CA ASP A 203 -7.74 20.10 15.58
C ASP A 203 -9.28 19.84 15.63
N HIS A 204 -10.05 20.46 14.73
CA HIS A 204 -11.51 20.30 14.60
C HIS A 204 -11.94 19.67 13.27
N LEU A 205 -11.08 18.88 12.61
CA LEU A 205 -11.34 18.33 11.26
C LEU A 205 -12.62 17.48 11.14
N HIS A 206 -13.15 16.99 12.26
CA HIS A 206 -14.42 16.26 12.32
C HIS A 206 -15.63 17.16 12.02
N ASP A 207 -15.53 18.47 12.27
CA ASP A 207 -16.54 19.46 11.89
C ASP A 207 -16.47 19.80 10.39
N ASP A 208 -17.64 19.85 9.74
CA ASP A 208 -17.72 20.10 8.30
C ASP A 208 -17.31 21.53 7.94
N GLU A 209 -17.63 22.53 8.78
CA GLU A 209 -17.22 23.91 8.54
C GLU A 209 -15.69 24.05 8.64
N ALA A 210 -15.09 23.45 9.67
CA ALA A 210 -13.65 23.42 9.84
C ALA A 210 -12.94 22.72 8.67
N PHE A 211 -13.46 21.57 8.22
CA PHE A 211 -12.94 20.85 7.06
C PHE A 211 -12.97 21.71 5.79
N GLN A 212 -14.11 22.33 5.48
CA GLN A 212 -14.26 23.14 4.26
C GLN A 212 -13.31 24.35 4.28
N LYS A 213 -13.20 25.04 5.41
CA LYS A 213 -12.26 26.16 5.59
C LYS A 213 -10.81 25.73 5.43
N LEU A 214 -10.44 24.56 5.94
CA LEU A 214 -9.08 24.04 5.83
C LEU A 214 -8.78 23.59 4.40
N SER A 215 -9.69 22.84 3.77
CA SER A 215 -9.57 22.39 2.38
C SER A 215 -9.38 23.58 1.43
N GLN A 216 -10.21 24.62 1.57
CA GLN A 216 -10.04 25.85 0.80
C GLN A 216 -8.70 26.53 1.06
N PHE A 217 -8.27 26.63 2.33
CA PHE A 217 -6.98 27.23 2.67
C PHE A 217 -5.81 26.48 2.05
N LEU A 218 -5.82 25.15 2.07
CA LEU A 218 -4.77 24.34 1.47
C LEU A 218 -4.74 24.45 -0.06
N GLN A 219 -5.91 24.56 -0.70
CA GLN A 219 -6.01 24.79 -2.15
C GLN A 219 -5.45 26.15 -2.56
N GLU A 220 -5.75 27.21 -1.81
CA GLU A 220 -5.18 28.55 -2.04
C GLU A 220 -3.65 28.58 -1.88
N GLU A 221 -3.08 27.73 -1.04
CA GLU A 221 -1.63 27.56 -0.88
C GLU A 221 -1.01 26.53 -1.87
N GLU A 222 -1.79 26.00 -2.82
CA GLU A 222 -1.37 24.93 -3.75
C GLU A 222 -0.86 23.65 -3.05
N ARG A 223 -1.34 23.38 -1.84
CA ARG A 223 -0.98 22.22 -1.01
C ARG A 223 -1.94 21.05 -1.23
N TRP A 224 -2.05 20.62 -2.49
CA TRP A 224 -3.02 19.59 -2.89
C TRP A 224 -2.79 18.22 -2.23
N ILE A 225 -1.54 17.85 -1.88
CA ILE A 225 -1.27 16.59 -1.14
C ILE A 225 -1.87 16.66 0.26
N ASP A 226 -1.68 17.78 0.95
CA ASP A 226 -2.22 18.02 2.29
C ASP A 226 -3.76 18.03 2.22
N ASP A 227 -4.34 18.70 1.21
CA ASP A 227 -5.78 18.77 0.98
C ASP A 227 -6.39 17.38 0.69
N LEU A 228 -5.74 16.58 -0.15
CA LEU A 228 -6.17 15.21 -0.41
C LEU A 228 -6.02 14.33 0.84
N THR A 229 -4.96 14.52 1.63
CA THR A 229 -4.74 13.77 2.88
C THR A 229 -5.88 14.00 3.89
N ILE A 230 -6.26 15.26 4.14
CA ILE A 230 -7.36 15.55 5.06
C ILE A 230 -8.70 15.05 4.52
N SER A 231 -8.89 15.05 3.19
CA SER A 231 -10.07 14.47 2.56
C SER A 231 -10.13 12.96 2.80
N ILE A 232 -9.02 12.23 2.62
CA ILE A 232 -8.93 10.80 2.90
C ILE A 232 -9.32 10.54 4.37
N GLN A 233 -8.74 11.29 5.31
CA GLN A 233 -9.10 11.17 6.73
C GLN A 233 -10.59 11.44 7.00
N LYS A 234 -11.21 12.40 6.29
CA LYS A 234 -12.64 12.67 6.44
C LYS A 234 -13.49 11.49 5.93
N PHE A 235 -13.14 10.90 4.80
CA PHE A 235 -13.84 9.73 4.26
C PHE A 235 -13.64 8.45 5.07
N GLU A 236 -12.47 8.24 5.68
CA GLU A 236 -12.26 7.15 6.64
C GLU A 236 -13.25 7.22 7.80
N ASN A 237 -13.53 8.42 8.29
CA ASN A 237 -14.46 8.65 9.39
C ASN A 237 -15.94 8.67 8.96
N ASP A 238 -16.22 9.10 7.73
CA ASP A 238 -17.57 9.19 7.14
C ASP A 238 -17.60 8.60 5.72
N PRO A 239 -17.65 7.26 5.57
CA PRO A 239 -17.41 6.56 4.31
C PRO A 239 -18.62 6.55 3.35
N THR A 240 -19.26 7.70 3.18
CA THR A 240 -20.40 7.85 2.27
C THR A 240 -19.98 7.92 0.81
N ASP A 241 -20.90 7.56 -0.06
CA ASP A 241 -20.73 7.63 -1.51
C ASP A 241 -20.41 9.05 -2.00
N ASN A 242 -21.01 10.08 -1.37
CA ASN A 242 -20.72 11.48 -1.68
C ASN A 242 -19.27 11.86 -1.37
N TRP A 243 -18.75 11.42 -0.21
CA TRP A 243 -17.35 11.65 0.16
C TRP A 243 -16.40 10.89 -0.75
N TYR A 244 -16.74 9.66 -1.12
CA TYR A 244 -15.96 8.91 -2.09
C TYR A 244 -15.87 9.65 -3.43
N THR A 245 -17.00 10.08 -4.01
CA THR A 245 -17.00 10.83 -5.28
C THR A 245 -16.19 12.13 -5.18
N PHE A 246 -16.28 12.83 -4.05
CA PHE A 246 -15.48 14.03 -3.81
C PHE A 246 -13.96 13.76 -3.83
N ILE A 247 -13.51 12.69 -3.16
CA ILE A 247 -12.09 12.31 -3.13
C ILE A 247 -11.64 11.79 -4.49
N GLN A 248 -12.46 10.98 -5.13
CA GLN A 248 -12.19 10.44 -6.47
C GLN A 248 -11.88 11.57 -7.45
N HIS A 249 -12.69 12.63 -7.46
CA HIS A 249 -12.45 13.80 -8.29
C HIS A 249 -11.08 14.46 -7.98
N LYS A 250 -10.73 14.62 -6.70
CA LYS A 250 -9.41 15.16 -6.29
C LYS A 250 -8.24 14.25 -6.68
N MET A 251 -8.41 12.93 -6.64
CA MET A 251 -7.36 12.00 -7.07
C MET A 251 -7.16 12.07 -8.59
N MET A 252 -8.25 12.11 -9.36
CA MET A 252 -8.21 12.14 -10.82
C MET A 252 -7.60 13.43 -11.40
N SER A 253 -7.57 14.54 -10.65
CA SER A 253 -6.89 15.77 -11.09
C SER A 253 -5.37 15.66 -11.08
N HIS A 254 -4.81 14.66 -10.39
CA HIS A 254 -3.35 14.50 -10.21
C HIS A 254 -2.82 13.15 -10.68
N PHE A 255 -3.65 12.10 -10.70
CA PHE A 255 -3.21 10.74 -10.97
C PHE A 255 -4.09 10.04 -12.01
N GLN A 256 -3.46 9.16 -12.78
CA GLN A 256 -4.10 8.32 -13.79
C GLN A 256 -3.45 6.93 -13.82
N GLY A 257 -4.10 5.97 -14.47
CA GLY A 257 -3.58 4.62 -14.68
C GLY A 257 -3.15 3.94 -13.37
N LYS A 258 -1.95 3.37 -13.37
CA LYS A 258 -1.43 2.58 -12.23
C LYS A 258 -1.34 3.37 -10.92
N ALA A 259 -0.97 4.65 -10.98
CA ALA A 259 -0.92 5.49 -9.78
C ALA A 259 -2.32 5.73 -9.20
N PHE A 260 -3.32 5.96 -10.06
CA PHE A 260 -4.70 6.09 -9.60
C PHE A 260 -5.22 4.78 -8.98
N MET A 261 -4.94 3.63 -9.62
CA MET A 261 -5.27 2.31 -9.07
C MET A 261 -4.64 2.11 -7.67
N GLN A 262 -3.37 2.45 -7.47
CA GLN A 262 -2.70 2.31 -6.17
C GLN A 262 -3.35 3.17 -5.07
N LEU A 263 -3.88 4.35 -5.41
CA LEU A 263 -4.65 5.15 -4.45
C LEU A 263 -5.99 4.52 -4.09
N LEU A 264 -6.68 3.92 -5.07
CA LEU A 264 -7.91 3.17 -4.78
C LEU A 264 -7.62 1.94 -3.91
N GLU A 265 -6.47 1.29 -4.08
CA GLU A 265 -6.03 0.18 -3.22
C GLU A 265 -5.79 0.63 -1.77
N ASP A 266 -5.09 1.76 -1.58
CA ASP A 266 -4.89 2.36 -0.26
C ASP A 266 -6.24 2.74 0.39
N LEU A 267 -7.15 3.40 -0.35
CA LEU A 267 -8.50 3.70 0.12
C LEU A 267 -9.30 2.45 0.48
N PHE A 268 -9.23 1.40 -0.34
CA PHE A 268 -9.93 0.15 -0.10
C PHE A 268 -9.42 -0.56 1.16
N SER A 269 -8.11 -0.49 1.43
CA SER A 269 -7.53 -1.03 2.66
C SER A 269 -8.06 -0.33 3.93
N ARG A 270 -8.44 0.95 3.82
CA ARG A 270 -8.97 1.77 4.91
C ARG A 270 -10.48 1.62 5.07
N VAL A 271 -11.21 1.59 3.95
CA VAL A 271 -12.68 1.56 3.90
C VAL A 271 -13.14 0.44 2.94
N PRO A 272 -12.97 -0.84 3.32
CA PRO A 272 -13.22 -1.95 2.40
C PRO A 272 -14.71 -2.11 2.04
N ASN A 273 -15.62 -1.60 2.87
CA ASN A 273 -17.07 -1.81 2.73
C ASN A 273 -17.77 -0.80 1.81
N ASN A 274 -17.07 0.22 1.29
CA ASN A 274 -17.70 1.18 0.39
C ASN A 274 -17.93 0.55 -1.00
N LYS A 275 -19.21 0.40 -1.39
CA LYS A 275 -19.60 -0.33 -2.61
C LYS A 275 -19.21 0.36 -3.91
N ILE A 276 -19.17 1.70 -3.94
CA ILE A 276 -18.77 2.43 -5.15
C ILE A 276 -17.26 2.30 -5.35
N LEU A 277 -16.48 2.48 -4.28
CA LEU A 277 -15.03 2.24 -4.29
C LEU A 277 -14.68 0.83 -4.77
N GLN A 278 -15.36 -0.21 -4.25
CA GLN A 278 -15.18 -1.59 -4.70
C GLN A 278 -15.39 -1.74 -6.22
N LYS A 279 -16.48 -1.16 -6.75
CA LYS A 279 -16.81 -1.21 -8.17
C LYS A 279 -15.76 -0.49 -9.03
N ASP A 280 -15.30 0.67 -8.58
CA ASP A 280 -14.30 1.46 -9.31
C ASP A 280 -12.91 0.84 -9.27
N LEU A 281 -12.53 0.25 -8.13
CA LEU A 281 -11.29 -0.52 -8.04
C LEU A 281 -11.33 -1.74 -8.97
N LEU A 282 -12.45 -2.47 -9.00
CA LEU A 282 -12.64 -3.57 -9.95
C LEU A 282 -12.54 -3.08 -11.41
N ASN A 283 -13.17 -1.94 -11.73
CA ASN A 283 -13.04 -1.33 -13.05
C ASN A 283 -11.57 -1.05 -13.40
N GLN A 284 -10.78 -0.51 -12.46
CA GLN A 284 -9.36 -0.25 -12.69
C GLN A 284 -8.55 -1.53 -12.90
N TYR A 285 -8.79 -2.59 -12.13
CA TYR A 285 -8.11 -3.87 -12.34
C TYR A 285 -8.40 -4.48 -13.71
N VAL A 286 -9.65 -4.41 -14.16
CA VAL A 286 -10.02 -4.90 -15.50
C VAL A 286 -9.39 -4.04 -16.60
N GLN A 287 -9.39 -2.71 -16.44
CA GLN A 287 -8.81 -1.78 -17.43
C GLN A 287 -7.28 -1.88 -17.54
N LEU A 288 -6.59 -2.17 -16.44
CA LEU A 288 -5.14 -2.27 -16.37
C LEU A 288 -4.61 -3.70 -16.49
N ASP A 289 -5.45 -4.64 -16.94
CA ASP A 289 -5.07 -6.04 -17.19
C ASP A 289 -4.43 -6.71 -15.96
N CYS A 290 -5.10 -6.58 -14.80
CA CYS A 290 -4.68 -7.15 -13.52
C CYS A 290 -5.69 -8.23 -13.04
N PRO A 291 -5.77 -9.41 -13.73
CA PRO A 291 -6.80 -10.43 -13.50
C PRO A 291 -6.81 -10.97 -12.07
N GLU A 292 -5.64 -11.22 -11.50
CA GLU A 292 -5.50 -11.87 -10.21
C GLU A 292 -6.05 -11.00 -9.08
N LYS A 293 -5.76 -9.69 -9.15
CA LYS A 293 -6.31 -8.71 -8.21
C LYS A 293 -7.83 -8.56 -8.36
N ALA A 294 -8.33 -8.55 -9.60
CA ALA A 294 -9.76 -8.53 -9.86
C ALA A 294 -10.48 -9.76 -9.29
N LEU A 295 -9.92 -10.96 -9.52
CA LEU A 295 -10.48 -12.20 -8.95
C LEU A 295 -10.48 -12.19 -7.43
N ASN A 296 -9.36 -11.78 -6.81
CA ASN A 296 -9.27 -11.72 -5.35
C ASN A 296 -10.30 -10.74 -4.77
N LEU A 297 -10.49 -9.58 -5.41
CA LEU A 297 -11.50 -8.61 -4.99
C LEU A 297 -12.93 -9.18 -5.14
N ILE A 298 -13.23 -9.84 -6.27
CA ILE A 298 -14.52 -10.48 -6.50
C ILE A 298 -14.80 -11.58 -5.46
N ALA A 299 -13.80 -12.40 -5.14
CA ALA A 299 -13.91 -13.49 -4.18
C ALA A 299 -14.14 -12.98 -2.75
N THR A 300 -13.29 -12.06 -2.31
CA THR A 300 -13.31 -11.55 -0.93
C THR A 300 -14.48 -10.62 -0.65
N GLN A 301 -14.98 -9.88 -1.65
CA GLN A 301 -16.08 -8.92 -1.50
C GLN A 301 -17.40 -9.40 -2.12
N HIS A 302 -17.43 -10.62 -2.67
CA HIS A 302 -18.60 -11.21 -3.33
C HIS A 302 -19.24 -10.29 -4.38
N LEU A 303 -18.41 -9.70 -5.25
CA LEU A 303 -18.87 -8.76 -6.28
C LEU A 303 -19.39 -9.48 -7.51
N ASP A 304 -20.38 -8.90 -8.18
CA ASP A 304 -20.82 -9.36 -9.49
C ASP A 304 -20.14 -8.56 -10.62
N LEU A 305 -19.65 -9.28 -11.63
CA LEU A 305 -19.22 -8.68 -12.89
C LEU A 305 -20.42 -8.18 -13.69
N ARG A 306 -20.36 -6.93 -14.15
CA ARG A 306 -21.33 -6.35 -15.07
C ARG A 306 -21.08 -6.83 -16.51
N GLU A 307 -22.12 -6.81 -17.34
CA GLU A 307 -22.04 -7.23 -18.75
C GLU A 307 -20.96 -6.47 -19.55
N ASP A 308 -20.80 -5.16 -19.30
CA ASP A 308 -19.78 -4.32 -19.95
C ASP A 308 -18.35 -4.71 -19.56
N GLN A 309 -18.16 -5.39 -18.44
CA GLN A 309 -16.85 -5.83 -17.95
C GLN A 309 -16.50 -7.24 -18.42
N LEU A 310 -17.48 -8.06 -18.81
CA LEU A 310 -17.26 -9.47 -19.13
C LEU A 310 -16.30 -9.66 -20.30
N GLU A 311 -16.41 -8.88 -21.37
CA GLU A 311 -15.52 -9.04 -22.53
C GLU A 311 -14.06 -8.76 -22.17
N SER A 312 -13.81 -7.66 -21.45
CA SER A 312 -12.46 -7.32 -20.97
C SER A 312 -11.97 -8.37 -19.98
N PHE A 313 -12.77 -8.74 -18.99
CA PHE A 313 -12.40 -9.74 -18.00
C PHE A 313 -12.08 -11.11 -18.62
N ASN A 314 -12.81 -11.51 -19.67
CA ASN A 314 -12.56 -12.75 -20.40
C ASN A 314 -11.18 -12.79 -21.04
N LYS A 315 -10.78 -11.71 -21.71
CA LYS A 315 -9.45 -11.61 -22.35
C LYS A 315 -8.33 -11.72 -21.32
N VAL A 316 -8.58 -11.17 -20.14
CA VAL A 316 -7.64 -11.07 -19.02
C VAL A 316 -7.51 -12.45 -18.33
N LEU A 317 -8.59 -13.25 -18.23
CA LEU A 317 -8.56 -14.61 -17.66
C LEU A 317 -7.72 -15.62 -18.46
N ASP A 318 -7.58 -15.47 -19.78
CA ASP A 318 -6.80 -16.41 -20.59
C ASP A 318 -5.32 -16.47 -20.16
N HIS A 319 -4.80 -15.34 -19.69
CA HIS A 319 -3.39 -15.14 -19.34
C HIS A 319 -3.12 -15.25 -17.83
N ILE A 320 -4.15 -15.55 -17.02
CA ILE A 320 -4.00 -15.55 -15.58
C ILE A 320 -2.99 -16.58 -15.09
N ASN A 321 -2.06 -16.13 -14.25
CA ASN A 321 -1.12 -17.00 -13.56
C ASN A 321 -1.42 -17.00 -12.05
N LEU A 322 -2.12 -18.04 -11.60
CA LEU A 322 -2.46 -18.19 -10.19
C LEU A 322 -1.22 -18.52 -9.31
N GLU A 323 -0.09 -18.96 -9.89
CA GLU A 323 1.11 -19.34 -9.13
C GLU A 323 1.97 -18.14 -8.68
N GLU A 324 1.82 -16.98 -9.32
CA GLU A 324 2.69 -15.82 -9.09
C GLU A 324 2.14 -14.82 -8.05
N ILE A 325 0.93 -15.03 -7.53
CA ILE A 325 0.21 -14.05 -6.71
C ILE A 325 -0.45 -14.71 -5.49
N ASP A 326 -0.52 -13.95 -4.38
CA ASP A 326 -1.27 -14.28 -3.16
C ASP A 326 -2.79 -14.19 -3.42
N VAL A 327 -3.29 -15.07 -4.28
CA VAL A 327 -4.72 -15.27 -4.50
C VAL A 327 -5.19 -16.28 -3.46
N LYS A 328 -6.27 -15.95 -2.74
CA LYS A 328 -6.92 -16.88 -1.81
C LYS A 328 -7.73 -17.92 -2.58
N ILE A 329 -7.06 -18.96 -3.07
CA ILE A 329 -7.65 -19.97 -3.96
C ILE A 329 -8.82 -20.68 -3.28
N GLU A 330 -8.76 -20.86 -1.96
CA GLU A 330 -9.81 -21.44 -1.13
C GLU A 330 -11.13 -20.66 -1.21
N GLU A 331 -11.09 -19.35 -1.50
CA GLU A 331 -12.27 -18.48 -1.61
C GLU A 331 -12.84 -18.42 -3.05
N LEU A 332 -12.16 -19.01 -4.05
CA LEU A 332 -12.53 -18.85 -5.47
C LEU A 332 -13.73 -19.70 -5.93
N ASN A 333 -14.11 -20.76 -5.23
CA ASN A 333 -15.15 -21.71 -5.69
C ASN A 333 -16.48 -21.02 -6.03
N THR A 334 -16.95 -20.10 -5.18
CA THR A 334 -18.19 -19.36 -5.39
C THR A 334 -18.12 -18.40 -6.59
N VAL A 335 -16.94 -17.80 -6.82
CA VAL A 335 -16.69 -16.94 -7.97
C VAL A 335 -16.72 -17.77 -9.24
N ILE A 336 -16.00 -18.89 -9.27
CA ILE A 336 -15.97 -19.78 -10.43
C ILE A 336 -17.39 -20.29 -10.74
N ALA A 337 -18.17 -20.66 -9.71
CA ALA A 337 -19.57 -21.06 -9.88
C ALA A 337 -20.44 -19.96 -10.54
N SER A 338 -20.22 -18.69 -10.19
CA SER A 338 -20.94 -17.57 -10.82
C SER A 338 -20.47 -17.32 -12.25
N LEU A 339 -19.16 -17.46 -12.51
CA LEU A 339 -18.56 -17.32 -13.84
C LEU A 339 -19.06 -18.40 -14.81
N PHE A 340 -19.30 -19.63 -14.37
CA PHE A 340 -19.86 -20.69 -15.23
C PHE A 340 -21.20 -20.30 -15.88
N LYS A 341 -22.00 -19.46 -15.22
CA LYS A 341 -23.28 -18.97 -15.76
C LYS A 341 -23.11 -17.95 -16.88
N LYS A 342 -21.97 -17.26 -16.93
CA LYS A 342 -21.71 -16.15 -17.85
C LYS A 342 -20.71 -16.53 -18.95
N ILE A 343 -19.63 -17.22 -18.57
CA ILE A 343 -18.41 -17.45 -19.36
C ILE A 343 -17.86 -18.87 -19.14
N PRO A 344 -18.62 -19.92 -19.50
CA PRO A 344 -18.35 -21.30 -19.08
C PRO A 344 -16.98 -21.86 -19.49
N ASN A 345 -16.46 -21.49 -20.67
CA ASN A 345 -15.17 -22.00 -21.14
C ASN A 345 -14.00 -21.44 -20.32
N GLN A 346 -13.99 -20.14 -20.06
CA GLN A 346 -13.00 -19.48 -19.21
C GLN A 346 -13.12 -19.94 -17.76
N ALA A 347 -14.34 -20.12 -17.25
CA ALA A 347 -14.58 -20.65 -15.91
C ALA A 347 -14.03 -22.08 -15.76
N ALA A 348 -14.18 -22.94 -16.78
CA ALA A 348 -13.60 -24.29 -16.79
C ALA A 348 -12.07 -24.27 -16.76
N SER A 349 -11.44 -23.39 -17.56
CA SER A 349 -9.98 -23.20 -17.54
C SER A 349 -9.50 -22.72 -16.17
N LEU A 350 -10.18 -21.73 -15.57
CA LEU A 350 -9.86 -21.23 -14.24
C LEU A 350 -10.05 -22.31 -13.17
N LEU A 351 -11.11 -23.13 -13.26
CA LEU A 351 -11.35 -24.25 -12.36
C LEU A 351 -10.20 -25.26 -12.40
N GLN A 352 -9.73 -25.65 -13.58
CA GLN A 352 -8.59 -26.56 -13.72
C GLN A 352 -7.32 -25.98 -13.09
N LYS A 353 -7.03 -24.70 -13.35
CA LYS A 353 -5.88 -24.01 -12.74
C LYS A 353 -5.98 -23.95 -11.20
N ALA A 354 -7.18 -23.69 -10.66
CA ALA A 354 -7.41 -23.65 -9.23
C ALA A 354 -7.22 -25.03 -8.57
N ILE A 355 -7.77 -26.10 -9.16
CA ILE A 355 -7.60 -27.47 -8.67
C ILE A 355 -6.12 -27.87 -8.69
N LYS A 356 -5.40 -27.60 -9.79
CA LYS A 356 -3.95 -27.84 -9.90
C LYS A 356 -3.19 -27.22 -8.72
N MET A 357 -3.57 -26.01 -8.32
CA MET A 357 -2.91 -25.34 -7.20
C MET A 357 -3.31 -25.90 -5.85
N LEU A 358 -4.60 -26.18 -5.63
CA LEU A 358 -5.07 -26.77 -4.39
C LEU A 358 -4.42 -28.14 -4.12
N MET A 359 -4.16 -28.94 -5.17
CA MET A 359 -3.50 -30.24 -5.04
C MET A 359 -2.09 -30.18 -4.45
N LYS A 360 -1.39 -29.03 -4.56
CA LYS A 360 -0.04 -28.87 -4.00
C LYS A 360 -0.03 -28.90 -2.47
N ASP A 361 -1.07 -28.36 -1.84
CA ASP A 361 -1.11 -28.12 -0.39
C ASP A 361 -2.28 -28.84 0.31
N HIS A 362 -3.25 -29.37 -0.45
CA HIS A 362 -4.49 -29.95 0.09
C HIS A 362 -4.78 -31.35 -0.46
N SER A 363 -5.34 -32.20 0.41
CA SER A 363 -5.82 -33.54 0.03
C SER A 363 -6.98 -33.52 -0.97
N ILE A 364 -7.16 -34.59 -1.74
CA ILE A 364 -8.30 -34.77 -2.66
C ILE A 364 -9.64 -34.59 -1.93
N SER A 365 -9.78 -35.12 -0.71
CA SER A 365 -11.00 -34.97 0.10
C SER A 365 -11.34 -33.51 0.44
N PHE A 366 -10.32 -32.66 0.65
CA PHE A 366 -10.53 -31.23 0.82
C PHE A 366 -11.05 -30.60 -0.47
N ILE A 367 -10.44 -30.94 -1.60
CA ILE A 367 -10.81 -30.41 -2.92
C ILE A 367 -12.26 -30.80 -3.28
N GLN A 368 -12.67 -32.05 -3.00
CA GLN A 368 -14.07 -32.46 -3.20
C GLN A 368 -15.06 -31.60 -2.42
N LYS A 369 -14.75 -31.27 -1.15
CA LYS A 369 -15.58 -30.37 -0.35
C LYS A 369 -15.57 -28.94 -0.91
N TRP A 370 -14.41 -28.49 -1.38
CA TRP A 370 -14.26 -27.18 -2.01
C TRP A 370 -15.09 -27.05 -3.30
N LEU A 371 -15.26 -28.15 -4.04
CA LEU A 371 -16.06 -28.22 -5.28
C LEU A 371 -17.58 -28.24 -5.07
N GLU A 372 -18.08 -28.42 -3.84
CA GLU A 372 -19.53 -28.51 -3.57
C GLU A 372 -20.36 -27.37 -4.19
N PRO A 373 -19.96 -26.08 -4.14
CA PRO A 373 -20.73 -25.00 -4.75
C PRO A 373 -20.82 -25.07 -6.29
N LEU A 374 -19.99 -25.88 -6.93
CA LEU A 374 -19.97 -26.07 -8.38
C LEU A 374 -20.76 -27.31 -8.83
N ARG A 375 -21.14 -28.20 -7.91
CA ARG A 375 -21.90 -29.41 -8.26
C ARG A 375 -23.27 -29.05 -8.81
N GLY A 376 -23.68 -29.75 -9.87
CA GLY A 376 -24.94 -29.49 -10.58
C GLY A 376 -24.85 -28.37 -11.62
N LEU A 377 -23.64 -27.86 -11.90
CA LEU A 377 -23.36 -27.04 -13.08
C LEU A 377 -22.87 -27.96 -14.21
N PRO A 378 -23.66 -28.18 -15.29
CA PRO A 378 -23.33 -29.17 -16.32
C PRO A 378 -21.96 -28.98 -16.98
N GLN A 379 -21.48 -27.74 -17.05
CA GLN A 379 -20.18 -27.41 -17.64
C GLN A 379 -19.00 -27.66 -16.69
N ALA A 380 -19.24 -27.75 -15.37
CA ALA A 380 -18.22 -28.05 -14.37
C ALA A 380 -18.10 -29.57 -14.10
N ASP A 381 -19.20 -30.31 -14.29
CA ASP A 381 -19.29 -31.75 -14.01
C ASP A 381 -18.13 -32.58 -14.60
N PRO A 382 -17.67 -32.39 -15.86
CA PRO A 382 -16.56 -33.18 -16.40
C PRO A 382 -15.23 -33.01 -15.65
N ILE A 383 -15.01 -31.87 -15.00
CA ILE A 383 -13.81 -31.62 -14.18
C ILE A 383 -14.01 -32.16 -12.76
N ILE A 384 -15.22 -32.01 -12.21
CA ILE A 384 -15.58 -32.51 -10.87
C ILE A 384 -15.53 -34.04 -10.84
N GLU A 385 -16.07 -34.70 -11.86
CA GLU A 385 -16.07 -36.17 -11.99
C GLU A 385 -14.65 -36.74 -11.97
N LYS A 386 -13.67 -36.03 -12.54
CA LYS A 386 -12.26 -36.45 -12.49
C LYS A 386 -11.73 -36.44 -11.06
N VAL A 387 -12.01 -35.38 -10.29
CA VAL A 387 -11.59 -35.31 -8.87
C VAL A 387 -12.29 -36.37 -8.03
N ASP A 388 -13.57 -36.63 -8.31
CA ASP A 388 -14.33 -37.71 -7.65
C ASP A 388 -13.76 -39.09 -7.99
N GLN A 389 -13.35 -39.31 -9.24
CA GLN A 389 -12.65 -40.54 -9.65
C GLN A 389 -11.32 -40.67 -8.92
N MET A 390 -10.51 -39.62 -8.83
CA MET A 390 -9.24 -39.66 -8.08
C MET A 390 -9.46 -40.10 -6.62
N GLN A 391 -10.49 -39.57 -5.95
CA GLN A 391 -10.82 -39.96 -4.57
C GLN A 391 -11.16 -41.45 -4.46
N VAL A 392 -11.88 -42.03 -5.42
CA VAL A 392 -12.22 -43.45 -5.41
C VAL A 392 -10.99 -44.31 -5.71
N LEU A 393 -10.14 -43.86 -6.63
CA LEU A 393 -8.97 -44.61 -7.08
C LEU A 393 -7.80 -44.60 -6.09
N GLN A 394 -7.68 -43.59 -5.23
CA GLN A 394 -6.58 -43.52 -4.25
C GLN A 394 -6.55 -44.71 -3.27
N ASP A 395 -7.71 -45.33 -3.03
CA ASP A 395 -7.87 -46.49 -2.14
C ASP A 395 -7.79 -47.83 -2.90
N GLU A 396 -7.53 -47.81 -4.22
CA GLU A 396 -7.51 -48.98 -5.11
C GLU A 396 -6.11 -49.22 -5.70
N PRO A 397 -5.26 -50.06 -5.07
CA PRO A 397 -3.88 -50.31 -5.52
C PRO A 397 -3.75 -50.89 -6.93
N ASN A 398 -4.80 -51.54 -7.46
CA ASN A 398 -4.78 -52.16 -8.79
C ASN A 398 -5.18 -51.20 -9.92
N LYS A 399 -5.38 -49.91 -9.62
CA LYS A 399 -5.81 -48.89 -10.58
C LYS A 399 -4.89 -47.67 -10.60
N GLN A 400 -3.63 -47.87 -10.24
CA GLN A 400 -2.65 -46.78 -10.15
C GLN A 400 -2.37 -46.17 -11.53
N LEU A 401 -2.49 -46.94 -12.62
CA LEU A 401 -2.45 -46.36 -13.98
C LEU A 401 -3.50 -45.26 -14.20
N GLU A 402 -4.77 -45.54 -13.87
CA GLU A 402 -5.89 -44.60 -14.06
C GLU A 402 -5.73 -43.37 -13.17
N LEU A 403 -5.28 -43.56 -11.92
CA LEU A 403 -5.01 -42.47 -10.99
C LEU A 403 -3.84 -41.58 -11.45
N GLY A 404 -2.75 -42.19 -11.95
CA GLY A 404 -1.60 -41.48 -12.48
C GLY A 404 -1.93 -40.63 -13.71
N GLU A 405 -2.79 -41.12 -14.59
CA GLU A 405 -3.29 -40.35 -15.74
C GLU A 405 -4.05 -39.09 -15.29
N LEU A 406 -4.89 -39.21 -14.26
CA LEU A 406 -5.63 -38.06 -13.70
C LEU A 406 -4.69 -37.05 -13.02
N TYR A 407 -3.70 -37.50 -12.24
CA TYR A 407 -2.67 -36.62 -11.69
C TYR A 407 -1.90 -35.87 -12.79
N TYR A 408 -1.54 -36.57 -13.86
CA TYR A 408 -0.89 -35.97 -15.02
C TYR A 408 -1.76 -34.89 -15.69
N GLU A 409 -3.07 -35.13 -15.84
CA GLU A 409 -4.00 -34.14 -16.40
C GLU A 409 -4.08 -32.85 -15.57
N PHE A 410 -3.98 -32.94 -14.24
CA PHE A 410 -3.88 -31.77 -13.35
C PHE A 410 -2.44 -31.25 -13.17
N SER A 411 -1.50 -31.74 -14.00
CA SER A 411 -0.08 -31.37 -13.99
C SER A 411 0.61 -31.62 -12.63
N GLN A 412 0.15 -32.61 -11.88
CA GLN A 412 0.77 -33.12 -10.65
C GLN A 412 1.79 -34.20 -11.04
N MET A 413 2.97 -33.77 -11.46
CA MET A 413 3.94 -34.65 -12.12
C MET A 413 4.57 -35.66 -11.17
N ASP A 414 4.83 -35.27 -9.93
CA ASP A 414 5.49 -36.14 -8.94
C ASP A 414 4.54 -37.27 -8.51
N GLU A 415 3.29 -36.94 -8.21
CA GLU A 415 2.23 -37.89 -7.86
C GLU A 415 1.92 -38.84 -9.01
N ALA A 416 1.92 -38.34 -10.26
CA ALA A 416 1.77 -39.18 -11.45
C ALA A 416 2.94 -40.17 -11.60
N ILE A 417 4.19 -39.72 -11.38
CA ILE A 417 5.37 -40.60 -11.40
C ILE A 417 5.25 -41.70 -10.34
N GLU A 418 4.82 -41.38 -9.12
CA GLU A 418 4.62 -42.37 -8.06
C GLU A 418 3.61 -43.44 -8.48
N CYS A 419 2.45 -43.02 -8.99
CA CYS A 419 1.40 -43.93 -9.47
C CYS A 419 1.91 -44.86 -10.59
N PHE A 420 2.59 -44.31 -11.59
CA PHE A 420 3.11 -45.12 -12.71
C PHE A 420 4.27 -46.03 -12.30
N SER A 421 5.09 -45.60 -11.34
CA SER A 421 6.15 -46.44 -10.79
C SER A 421 5.57 -47.63 -10.05
N TRP A 422 4.54 -47.41 -9.24
CA TRP A 422 3.86 -48.49 -8.51
C TRP A 422 3.14 -49.46 -9.46
N GLU A 423 2.44 -48.96 -10.47
CA GLU A 423 1.79 -49.78 -11.50
C GLU A 423 2.79 -50.65 -12.27
N MET A 424 3.96 -50.08 -12.63
CA MET A 424 5.05 -50.82 -13.28
C MET A 424 5.56 -51.98 -12.41
N GLU A 425 5.64 -51.79 -11.10
CA GLU A 425 6.08 -52.83 -10.15
C GLU A 425 5.03 -53.92 -9.95
N LEU A 426 3.74 -53.57 -9.90
CA LEU A 426 2.65 -54.52 -9.71
C LEU A 426 2.33 -55.33 -10.99
N HIS A 427 2.51 -54.70 -12.15
CA HIS A 427 2.14 -55.26 -13.46
C HIS A 427 3.31 -55.18 -14.44
N ASP A 428 4.34 -56.00 -14.17
CA ASP A 428 5.62 -56.04 -14.90
C ASP A 428 5.53 -56.37 -16.40
N GLN A 429 4.39 -56.85 -16.89
CA GLN A 429 4.13 -57.11 -18.31
C GLN A 429 3.38 -55.97 -19.01
N ASN A 430 2.88 -54.97 -18.28
CA ASN A 430 2.15 -53.84 -18.86
C ASN A 430 3.16 -52.73 -19.25
N PRO A 431 3.34 -52.42 -20.55
CA PRO A 431 4.33 -51.42 -20.95
C PRO A 431 3.82 -49.97 -20.81
N LYS A 432 2.52 -49.75 -20.55
CA LYS A 432 1.93 -48.40 -20.48
C LYS A 432 2.53 -47.49 -19.39
N PRO A 433 2.76 -47.94 -18.15
CA PRO A 433 3.33 -47.08 -17.10
C PRO A 433 4.75 -46.62 -17.46
N VAL A 434 5.53 -47.49 -18.10
CA VAL A 434 6.89 -47.17 -18.58
C VAL A 434 6.87 -46.10 -19.68
N GLN A 435 5.87 -46.15 -20.57
CA GLN A 435 5.64 -45.11 -21.56
C GLN A 435 5.33 -43.76 -20.91
N TRP A 436 4.46 -43.74 -19.91
CA TRP A 436 4.10 -42.55 -19.15
C TRP A 436 5.28 -41.96 -18.38
N LEU A 437 6.06 -42.79 -17.68
CA LEU A 437 7.29 -42.37 -16.99
C LEU A 437 8.27 -41.73 -17.97
N SER A 438 8.56 -42.40 -19.10
CA SER A 438 9.42 -41.84 -20.15
C SER A 438 8.94 -40.47 -20.64
N LYS A 439 7.64 -40.28 -20.80
CA LYS A 439 7.02 -39.03 -21.24
C LYS A 439 7.21 -37.94 -20.20
N ILE A 440 6.85 -38.19 -18.94
CA ILE A 440 6.92 -37.20 -17.85
C ILE A 440 8.37 -36.79 -17.58
N TYR A 441 9.29 -37.75 -17.47
CA TYR A 441 10.71 -37.45 -17.27
C TYR A 441 11.29 -36.59 -18.40
N ASN A 442 10.83 -36.77 -19.65
CA ASN A 442 11.21 -35.92 -20.76
C ASN A 442 10.64 -34.50 -20.64
N GLU A 443 9.38 -34.36 -20.21
CA GLU A 443 8.74 -33.05 -19.97
C GLU A 443 9.38 -32.27 -18.82
N LEU A 444 9.88 -32.96 -17.79
CA LEU A 444 10.65 -32.39 -16.68
C LEU A 444 12.12 -32.06 -17.06
N GLY A 445 12.55 -32.38 -18.29
CA GLY A 445 13.94 -32.17 -18.76
C GLY A 445 14.95 -33.21 -18.25
N GLN A 446 14.49 -34.25 -17.55
CA GLN A 446 15.30 -35.35 -17.00
C GLN A 446 15.62 -36.39 -18.09
N SER A 447 16.54 -35.99 -18.98
CA SER A 447 16.84 -36.70 -20.23
C SER A 447 17.48 -38.08 -20.05
N GLN A 448 18.12 -38.36 -18.91
CA GLN A 448 18.77 -39.66 -18.68
C GLN A 448 17.72 -40.71 -18.29
N GLU A 449 16.86 -40.35 -17.35
CA GLU A 449 15.74 -41.13 -16.85
C GLU A 449 14.76 -41.41 -17.98
N ALA A 450 14.39 -40.39 -18.77
CA ALA A 450 13.53 -40.56 -19.94
C ALA A 450 14.10 -41.60 -20.93
N LYS A 451 15.40 -41.56 -21.23
CA LYS A 451 16.05 -42.55 -22.12
C LYS A 451 16.07 -43.95 -21.53
N ALA A 452 16.26 -44.07 -20.21
CA ALA A 452 16.25 -45.36 -19.52
C ALA A 452 14.86 -46.02 -19.63
N TYR A 453 13.80 -45.28 -19.31
CA TYR A 453 12.42 -45.77 -19.44
C TYR A 453 12.04 -46.03 -20.91
N GLN A 454 12.46 -45.17 -21.84
CA GLN A 454 12.22 -45.40 -23.26
C GLN A 454 12.85 -46.70 -23.78
N LYS A 455 14.06 -47.03 -23.30
CA LYS A 455 14.71 -48.30 -23.64
C LYS A 455 13.97 -49.49 -23.03
N LEU A 456 13.60 -49.39 -21.75
CA LEU A 456 12.82 -50.41 -21.07
C LEU A 456 11.49 -50.70 -21.79
N TYR A 457 10.78 -49.66 -22.21
CA TYR A 457 9.55 -49.80 -23.01
C TYR A 457 9.77 -50.59 -24.30
N VAL A 458 10.85 -50.28 -25.04
CA VAL A 458 11.19 -50.98 -26.29
C VAL A 458 11.50 -52.46 -26.03
N ASP A 459 12.18 -52.76 -24.93
CA ASP A 459 12.51 -54.14 -24.57
C ASP A 459 11.25 -54.93 -24.17
N MET A 460 10.29 -54.30 -23.46
CA MET A 460 9.00 -54.92 -23.08
C MET A 460 8.07 -55.16 -24.27
N VAL A 461 8.04 -54.27 -25.27
CA VAL A 461 7.14 -54.40 -26.45
C VAL A 461 7.70 -55.37 -27.50
N LYS A 462 9.01 -55.66 -27.45
CA LYS A 462 9.67 -56.63 -28.36
C LYS A 462 9.70 -58.06 -27.82
N ALA A 463 9.56 -58.23 -26.51
CA ALA A 463 9.36 -59.52 -25.86
C ALA A 463 7.94 -60.04 -26.13
#